data_AF-A0A0S6UXN4-F1
#
_entry.id   AF-A0A0S6UXN4-F1
#
_cell.length_a   1.000
_cell.length_b   1.000
_cell.length_c   1.000
_cell.angle_alpha   90.00
_cell.angle_beta   90.00
_cell.angle_gamma   90.00
#
_symmetry.space_group_name_H-M   'P 1'
#
loop_
_entity.id
_entity.type
_entity.pdbx_description
1 polymer ?
#
loop_
_entity_poly.entity_id
_entity_poly.type
_entity_poly.pdbx_seq_one_letter_code
_entity_poly.pdbx_strand_id
1 'polypeptide(L)'
;MADNTKKPTGAVEKKANRRGAARLAAVQALYQMDIAGAGINDIFAEFESHWLGNEVEGDTYLPAEAAFFRDVVSGVVRDQKKLDPLIDEALSKGWPLKRIEAILRAVLRAGAYELQHRKDVPGRVVVSEYVDVANAFVDREETGMVNAVLDQIGRQFRGDEFGRG
;
A
#
# COMPACT_ATOMS: atom_id res chain seq x y z
N MET A 1 -36.43 8.50 11.60
CA MET A 1 -35.10 9.13 11.68
C MET A 1 -34.34 8.71 10.42
N ALA A 2 -34.19 9.62 9.46
CA ALA A 2 -33.44 9.36 8.24
C ALA A 2 -31.96 9.63 8.53
N ASP A 3 -31.13 8.60 8.47
CA ASP A 3 -29.68 8.77 8.54
C ASP A 3 -29.15 9.02 7.12
N ASN A 4 -28.49 10.16 6.97
CA ASN A 4 -28.11 10.77 5.70
C ASN A 4 -26.65 10.38 5.39
N THR A 5 -26.45 9.25 4.71
CA THR A 5 -25.15 8.91 4.12
C THR A 5 -24.93 9.75 2.87
N LYS A 6 -24.31 10.92 3.05
CA LYS A 6 -23.76 11.72 1.95
C LYS A 6 -22.79 10.87 1.14
N LYS A 7 -23.16 10.55 -0.10
CA LYS A 7 -22.29 9.95 -1.11
C LYS A 7 -21.05 10.85 -1.31
N PRO A 8 -19.82 10.32 -1.32
CA PRO A 8 -18.62 11.13 -1.50
C PRO A 8 -18.68 11.88 -2.84
N THR A 9 -18.29 13.16 -2.83
CA THR A 9 -18.24 14.01 -4.01
C THR A 9 -17.15 13.52 -4.98
N GLY A 10 -17.39 13.62 -6.30
CA GLY A 10 -16.53 13.01 -7.34
C GLY A 10 -15.04 13.43 -7.36
N ALA A 11 -14.64 14.45 -6.60
CA ALA A 11 -13.24 14.79 -6.37
C ALA A 11 -12.53 13.79 -5.42
N VAL A 12 -13.25 13.22 -4.46
CA VAL A 12 -12.74 12.21 -3.51
C VAL A 12 -12.54 10.87 -4.23
N GLU A 13 -13.47 10.48 -5.10
CA GLU A 13 -13.35 9.25 -5.92
C GLU A 13 -12.18 9.34 -6.92
N LYS A 14 -12.00 10.49 -7.60
CA LYS A 14 -10.83 10.70 -8.47
C LYS A 14 -9.50 10.65 -7.71
N LYS A 15 -9.46 11.18 -6.48
CA LYS A 15 -8.26 11.15 -5.63
C LYS A 15 -7.98 9.75 -5.07
N ALA A 16 -9.01 8.97 -4.75
CA ALA A 16 -8.88 7.57 -4.35
C ALA A 16 -8.29 6.72 -5.49
N ASN A 17 -8.86 6.83 -6.70
CA ASN A 17 -8.39 6.12 -7.89
C ASN A 17 -6.91 6.46 -8.23
N ARG A 18 -6.51 7.73 -8.10
CA ARG A 18 -5.11 8.16 -8.33
C ARG A 18 -4.13 7.70 -7.24
N ARG A 19 -4.58 7.62 -5.98
CA ARG A 19 -3.78 7.00 -4.91
C ARG A 19 -3.60 5.50 -5.13
N GLY A 20 -4.57 4.81 -5.76
CA GLY A 20 -4.42 3.44 -6.21
C GLY A 20 -3.20 3.24 -7.13
N ALA A 21 -3.03 4.11 -8.15
CA ALA A 21 -1.87 4.08 -9.04
C ALA A 21 -0.54 4.30 -8.28
N ALA A 22 -0.51 5.24 -7.33
CA ALA A 22 0.68 5.48 -6.51
C ALA A 22 1.03 4.30 -5.59
N ARG A 23 0.03 3.58 -5.06
CA ARG A 23 0.23 2.35 -4.28
C ARG A 23 0.78 1.21 -5.13
N LEU A 24 0.22 1.01 -6.31
CA LEU A 24 0.72 0.01 -7.26
C LEU A 24 2.19 0.28 -7.61
N ALA A 25 2.52 1.53 -7.95
CA ALA A 25 3.89 1.93 -8.23
C ALA A 25 4.82 1.69 -7.02
N ALA A 26 4.37 2.01 -5.80
CA ALA A 26 5.15 1.78 -4.58
C ALA A 26 5.42 0.29 -4.34
N VAL A 27 4.43 -0.59 -4.59
CA VAL A 27 4.59 -2.05 -4.48
C VAL A 27 5.58 -2.57 -5.51
N GLN A 28 5.48 -2.13 -6.77
CA GLN A 28 6.42 -2.52 -7.83
C GLN A 28 7.85 -2.09 -7.52
N ALA A 29 8.03 -0.85 -7.04
CA ALA A 29 9.32 -0.34 -6.60
C ALA A 29 9.93 -1.18 -5.47
N LEU A 30 9.15 -1.45 -4.42
CA LEU A 30 9.61 -2.27 -3.29
C LEU A 30 9.95 -3.71 -3.72
N TYR A 31 9.16 -4.30 -4.62
CA TYR A 31 9.45 -5.60 -5.21
C TYR A 31 10.76 -5.59 -6.01
N GLN A 32 10.97 -4.58 -6.86
CA GLN A 32 12.20 -4.41 -7.63
C GLN A 32 13.42 -4.25 -6.72
N MET A 33 13.31 -3.50 -5.62
CA MET A 33 14.38 -3.39 -4.62
C MET A 33 14.69 -4.75 -3.98
N ASP A 34 13.67 -5.54 -3.63
CA ASP A 34 13.83 -6.83 -2.98
C ASP A 34 14.45 -7.89 -3.92
N ILE A 35 14.10 -7.88 -5.21
CA ILE A 35 14.57 -8.88 -6.20
C ILE A 35 15.90 -8.47 -6.86
N ALA A 36 16.01 -7.22 -7.28
CA ALA A 36 17.17 -6.74 -8.04
C ALA A 36 18.25 -6.10 -7.15
N GLY A 37 17.96 -5.89 -5.85
CA GLY A 37 18.87 -5.15 -4.95
C GLY A 37 19.04 -3.68 -5.34
N ALA A 38 18.09 -3.13 -6.11
CA ALA A 38 18.13 -1.75 -6.56
C ALA A 38 18.15 -0.77 -5.38
N GLY A 39 19.00 0.26 -5.46
CA GLY A 39 19.02 1.30 -4.44
C GLY A 39 17.76 2.17 -4.53
N ILE A 40 17.30 2.69 -3.39
CA ILE A 40 16.13 3.58 -3.35
C ILE A 40 16.31 4.83 -4.25
N ASN A 41 17.54 5.32 -4.40
CA ASN A 41 17.84 6.45 -5.27
C ASN A 41 17.65 6.10 -6.75
N ASP A 42 18.00 4.88 -7.16
CA ASP A 42 17.83 4.42 -8.53
C ASP A 42 16.33 4.27 -8.85
N ILE A 43 15.56 3.69 -7.92
CA ILE A 43 14.09 3.62 -8.02
C ILE A 43 13.47 5.02 -8.20
N PHE A 44 13.95 6.00 -7.44
CA PHE A 44 13.44 7.36 -7.54
C PHE A 44 13.86 8.07 -8.81
N ALA A 45 15.08 7.85 -9.30
CA ALA A 45 15.53 8.38 -10.58
C ALA A 45 14.75 7.73 -11.75
N GLU A 46 14.51 6.42 -11.70
CA GLU A 46 13.70 5.70 -12.68
C GLU A 46 12.26 6.21 -12.69
N PHE A 47 11.62 6.30 -11.52
CA PHE A 47 10.30 6.88 -11.36
C PHE A 47 10.27 8.30 -11.92
N GLU A 48 11.19 9.16 -11.52
CA GLU A 48 11.30 10.51 -12.08
C GLU A 48 11.46 10.51 -13.59
N SER A 49 12.32 9.67 -14.17
CA SER A 49 12.49 9.61 -15.62
C SER A 49 11.24 9.12 -16.36
N HIS A 50 10.44 8.26 -15.73
CA HIS A 50 9.22 7.72 -16.31
C HIS A 50 8.07 8.75 -16.27
N TRP A 51 8.04 9.59 -15.23
CA TRP A 51 6.92 10.50 -14.94
C TRP A 51 7.23 12.00 -15.15
N LEU A 52 8.49 12.45 -15.02
CA LEU A 52 8.95 13.80 -15.41
C LEU A 52 9.32 13.78 -16.89
N GLY A 53 8.43 14.30 -17.73
CA GLY A 53 8.67 14.55 -19.15
C GLY A 53 7.70 13.84 -20.10
N ASN A 54 6.85 12.94 -19.61
CA ASN A 54 5.88 12.22 -20.44
C ASN A 54 4.44 12.46 -19.94
N GLU A 55 3.55 12.87 -20.84
CA GLU A 55 2.11 12.67 -20.65
C GLU A 55 1.85 11.17 -20.64
N VAL A 56 1.51 10.61 -19.49
CA VAL A 56 1.12 9.20 -19.39
C VAL A 56 -0.39 9.15 -19.65
N GLU A 57 -0.78 8.62 -20.81
CA GLU A 57 -2.19 8.43 -21.20
C GLU A 57 -3.08 9.70 -21.13
N GLY A 58 -2.51 10.88 -21.33
CA GLY A 58 -3.24 12.15 -21.31
C GLY A 58 -3.63 12.66 -19.92
N ASP A 59 -3.19 11.99 -18.84
CA ASP A 59 -3.35 12.44 -17.46
C ASP A 59 -1.98 12.84 -16.87
N THR A 60 -1.87 14.09 -16.41
CA THR A 60 -0.66 14.56 -15.71
C THR A 60 -0.55 13.86 -14.35
N TYR A 61 0.53 13.11 -14.14
CA TYR A 61 0.83 12.60 -12.80
C TYR A 61 1.08 13.78 -11.87
N LEU A 62 0.20 13.94 -10.89
CA LEU A 62 0.17 15.13 -10.05
C LEU A 62 1.29 15.06 -9.00
N PRO A 63 1.84 16.22 -8.57
CA PRO A 63 2.89 16.27 -7.56
C PRO A 63 2.53 15.57 -6.24
N ALA A 64 1.24 15.54 -5.87
CA ALA A 64 0.79 14.91 -4.62
C ALA A 64 0.91 13.38 -4.65
N GLU A 65 0.73 12.76 -5.81
CA GLU A 65 0.82 11.32 -6.06
C GLU A 65 2.29 10.89 -6.08
N ALA A 66 3.16 11.69 -6.70
CA ALA A 66 4.61 11.47 -6.64
C ALA A 66 5.14 11.60 -5.20
N ALA A 67 4.65 12.59 -4.45
CA ALA A 67 4.98 12.74 -3.03
C ALA A 67 4.48 11.54 -2.20
N PHE A 68 3.27 11.05 -2.49
CA PHE A 68 2.70 9.86 -1.83
C PHE A 68 3.53 8.61 -2.09
N PHE A 69 3.89 8.35 -3.36
CA PHE A 69 4.76 7.25 -3.75
C PHE A 69 6.10 7.29 -3.00
N ARG A 70 6.77 8.45 -3.02
CA ARG A 70 8.05 8.65 -2.32
C ARG A 70 7.95 8.41 -0.82
N ASP A 71 6.86 8.88 -0.21
CA ASP A 71 6.60 8.68 1.22
C ASP A 71 6.46 7.19 1.57
N VAL A 72 5.65 6.43 0.83
CA VAL A 72 5.46 5.00 1.08
C VAL A 72 6.77 4.23 0.90
N VAL A 73 7.48 4.41 -0.22
CA VAL A 73 8.73 3.67 -0.49
C VAL A 73 9.82 4.01 0.53
N SER A 74 10.08 5.30 0.78
CA SER A 74 11.08 5.74 1.76
C SER A 74 10.74 5.27 3.17
N GLY A 75 9.45 5.33 3.50
CA GLY A 75 8.92 4.92 4.78
C GLY A 75 9.12 3.44 5.05
N VAL A 76 8.77 2.58 4.08
CA VAL A 76 9.00 1.14 4.17
C VAL A 76 10.48 0.83 4.34
N VAL A 77 11.35 1.40 3.49
CA VAL A 77 12.80 1.14 3.54
C VAL A 77 13.39 1.56 4.89
N ARG A 78 12.98 2.71 5.43
CA ARG A 78 13.41 3.21 6.74
C ARG A 78 12.91 2.31 7.88
N ASP A 79 11.65 1.91 7.84
CA ASP A 79 10.98 1.24 8.95
C ASP A 79 10.96 -0.30 8.81
N GLN A 80 11.61 -0.86 7.79
CA GLN A 80 11.58 -2.29 7.46
C GLN A 80 11.89 -3.20 8.67
N LYS A 81 12.88 -2.84 9.49
CA LYS A 81 13.25 -3.61 10.71
C LYS A 81 12.14 -3.67 11.77
N LYS A 82 11.15 -2.77 11.71
CA LYS A 82 9.97 -2.74 12.58
C LYS A 82 8.75 -3.33 11.88
N LEU A 83 8.59 -3.09 10.58
CA LEU A 83 7.48 -3.62 9.78
C LEU A 83 7.56 -5.13 9.61
N ASP A 84 8.74 -5.69 9.34
CA ASP A 84 8.89 -7.12 9.08
C ASP A 84 8.45 -7.99 10.28
N PRO A 85 8.88 -7.72 11.54
CA PRO A 85 8.37 -8.46 12.70
C PRO A 85 6.87 -8.29 12.94
N LEU A 86 6.34 -7.09 12.74
CA LEU A 86 4.90 -6.79 12.87
C LEU A 86 4.07 -7.63 11.89
N ILE A 87 4.54 -7.74 10.64
CA ILE A 87 3.88 -8.55 9.61
C ILE A 87 4.02 -10.04 9.93
N ASP A 88 5.21 -10.48 10.38
CA ASP A 88 5.46 -11.85 10.84
C ASP A 88 4.49 -12.29 11.95
N GLU A 89 4.22 -11.42 12.92
CA GLU A 89 3.28 -11.67 14.01
C GLU A 89 1.82 -11.77 13.56
N ALA A 90 1.47 -11.08 12.46
CA ALA A 90 0.14 -11.10 11.86
C ALA A 90 -0.07 -12.27 10.88
N LEU A 91 1.00 -12.92 10.43
CA LEU A 91 0.93 -14.12 9.62
C LEU A 91 0.61 -15.36 10.46
N SER A 92 0.01 -16.38 9.81
CA SER A 92 -0.27 -17.67 10.44
C SER A 92 0.99 -18.31 11.02
N LYS A 93 0.87 -18.89 12.22
CA LYS A 93 1.97 -19.60 12.88
C LYS A 93 2.59 -20.64 11.94
N GLY A 94 3.89 -20.52 11.70
CA GLY A 94 4.65 -21.42 10.82
C GLY A 94 4.87 -20.89 9.40
N TRP A 95 4.30 -19.74 9.04
CA TRP A 95 4.46 -19.11 7.73
C TRP A 95 5.15 -17.73 7.83
N PRO A 96 6.47 -17.68 8.05
CA PRO A 96 7.17 -16.41 8.18
C PRO A 96 7.20 -15.65 6.85
N LEU A 97 7.24 -14.32 6.92
CA LEU A 97 7.32 -13.34 5.85
C LEU A 97 8.44 -13.63 4.85
N LYS A 98 9.56 -14.20 5.32
CA LYS A 98 10.66 -14.62 4.44
C LYS A 98 10.29 -15.73 3.45
N ARG A 99 9.21 -16.48 3.71
CA ARG A 99 8.66 -17.51 2.81
C ARG A 99 7.52 -17.00 1.93
N ILE A 100 7.05 -15.78 2.18
CA ILE A 100 6.05 -15.12 1.34
C ILE A 100 6.74 -14.65 0.06
N GLU A 101 6.04 -14.74 -1.07
CA GLU A 101 6.53 -14.24 -2.35
C GLU A 101 6.91 -12.77 -2.25
N ALA A 102 7.94 -12.35 -2.98
CA ALA A 102 8.47 -10.99 -2.85
C ALA A 102 7.42 -9.91 -3.17
N ILE A 103 6.52 -10.17 -4.13
CA ILE A 103 5.45 -9.25 -4.49
C ILE A 103 4.45 -9.07 -3.34
N LEU A 104 4.03 -10.17 -2.70
CA LEU A 104 3.15 -10.15 -1.54
C LEU A 104 3.82 -9.49 -0.33
N ARG A 105 5.11 -9.76 -0.10
CA ARG A 105 5.88 -9.09 0.95
C ARG A 105 5.96 -7.58 0.71
N ALA A 106 6.12 -7.13 -0.53
CA ALA A 106 6.08 -5.71 -0.88
C ALA A 106 4.70 -5.08 -0.60
N VAL A 107 3.60 -5.77 -0.96
CA VAL A 107 2.23 -5.33 -0.65
C VAL A 107 2.03 -5.20 0.87
N LEU A 108 2.39 -6.23 1.64
CA LEU A 108 2.22 -6.24 3.09
C LEU A 108 3.02 -5.13 3.77
N ARG A 109 4.26 -4.90 3.34
CA ARG A 109 5.11 -3.82 3.86
C ARG A 109 4.52 -2.44 3.57
N ALA A 110 4.07 -2.20 2.34
CA ALA A 110 3.47 -0.93 1.94
C ALA A 110 2.15 -0.67 2.70
N GLY A 111 1.28 -1.67 2.78
CA GLY A 111 0.03 -1.61 3.53
C GLY A 111 0.23 -1.37 5.02
N ALA A 112 1.15 -2.11 5.65
CA ALA A 112 1.48 -1.92 7.07
C ALA A 112 2.06 -0.52 7.35
N TYR A 113 2.93 -0.01 6.47
CA TYR A 113 3.46 1.34 6.59
C TYR A 113 2.36 2.41 6.53
N GLU A 114 1.49 2.35 5.51
CA GLU A 114 0.39 3.31 5.34
C GLU A 114 -0.59 3.22 6.52
N LEU A 115 -0.97 2.01 6.93
CA LEU A 115 -1.80 1.75 8.11
C LEU A 115 -1.18 2.25 9.39
N GLN A 116 0.14 2.40 9.49
CA GLN A 116 0.78 2.94 10.68
C GLN A 116 0.86 4.47 10.60
N HIS A 117 1.35 5.02 9.50
CA HIS A 117 1.78 6.42 9.43
C HIS A 117 0.77 7.39 8.77
N ARG A 118 -0.12 6.89 7.91
CA ARG A 118 -1.06 7.74 7.14
C ARG A 118 -2.44 7.78 7.78
N LYS A 119 -2.56 8.58 8.83
CA LYS A 119 -3.83 8.83 9.54
C LYS A 119 -4.81 9.68 8.71
N ASP A 120 -4.35 10.30 7.63
CA ASP A 120 -5.18 11.04 6.67
C ASP A 120 -5.96 10.13 5.71
N VAL A 121 -5.74 8.81 5.77
CA VAL A 121 -6.44 7.80 4.97
C VAL A 121 -7.18 6.85 5.91
N PRO A 122 -8.49 6.64 5.74
CA PRO A 122 -9.22 5.65 6.54
C PRO A 122 -8.59 4.27 6.36
N GLY A 123 -8.28 3.58 7.46
CA GLY A 123 -7.59 2.30 7.47
C GLY A 123 -8.30 1.22 6.67
N ARG A 124 -9.64 1.18 6.68
CA ARG A 124 -10.41 0.24 5.83
C ARG A 124 -10.21 0.51 4.33
N VAL A 125 -10.02 1.77 3.94
CA VAL A 125 -9.68 2.12 2.55
C VAL A 125 -8.27 1.65 2.25
N VAL A 126 -7.31 1.84 3.16
CA VAL A 126 -5.94 1.32 2.99
C VAL A 126 -5.94 -0.19 2.76
N VAL A 127 -6.66 -0.96 3.60
CA VAL A 127 -6.77 -2.42 3.44
C VAL A 127 -7.36 -2.77 2.07
N SER A 128 -8.52 -2.19 1.71
CA SER A 128 -9.18 -2.48 0.43
C SER A 128 -8.26 -2.22 -0.77
N GLU A 129 -7.56 -1.08 -0.77
CA GLU A 129 -6.70 -0.68 -1.89
C GLU A 129 -5.49 -1.61 -2.05
N TYR A 130 -4.86 -2.05 -0.96
CA TYR A 130 -3.75 -2.99 -1.06
C TYR A 130 -4.19 -4.43 -1.34
N VAL A 131 -5.41 -4.80 -0.97
CA VAL A 131 -6.04 -6.05 -1.39
C VAL A 131 -6.32 -6.03 -2.89
N ASP A 132 -6.82 -4.92 -3.43
CA ASP A 132 -7.04 -4.74 -4.87
C ASP A 132 -5.71 -4.77 -5.64
N VAL A 133 -4.64 -4.16 -5.09
CA VAL A 133 -3.29 -4.28 -5.66
C VAL A 133 -2.80 -5.72 -5.65
N ALA A 134 -2.96 -6.48 -4.55
CA ALA A 134 -2.56 -7.88 -4.50
C ALA A 134 -3.30 -8.74 -5.53
N ASN A 135 -4.61 -8.53 -5.66
CA ASN A 135 -5.47 -9.27 -6.58
C ASN A 135 -5.09 -9.10 -8.07
N ALA A 136 -4.27 -8.10 -8.40
CA ALA A 136 -3.70 -7.95 -9.74
C ALA A 136 -2.53 -8.90 -10.04
N PHE A 137 -1.94 -9.53 -9.02
CA PHE A 137 -0.73 -10.35 -9.14
C PHE A 137 -0.90 -11.81 -8.71
N VAL A 138 -1.83 -12.07 -7.79
CA VAL A 138 -1.95 -13.37 -7.11
C VAL A 138 -3.38 -13.88 -7.12
N ASP A 139 -3.57 -15.12 -6.66
CA ASP A 139 -4.88 -15.73 -6.61
C ASP A 139 -5.74 -15.25 -5.42
N ARG A 140 -6.95 -15.81 -5.32
CA ARG A 140 -7.92 -15.46 -4.28
C ARG A 140 -7.47 -15.88 -2.87
N GLU A 141 -6.75 -16.99 -2.72
CA GLU A 141 -6.29 -17.47 -1.42
C GLU A 141 -5.24 -16.52 -0.85
N GLU A 142 -4.26 -16.15 -1.67
CA GLU A 142 -3.19 -15.23 -1.32
C GLU A 142 -3.72 -13.81 -1.08
N THR A 143 -4.67 -13.36 -1.90
CA THR A 143 -5.38 -12.09 -1.71
C THR A 143 -6.14 -12.07 -0.37
N GLY A 144 -6.78 -13.19 0.00
CA GLY A 144 -7.44 -13.34 1.29
C GLY A 144 -6.49 -13.26 2.47
N MET A 145 -5.27 -13.80 2.33
CA MET A 145 -4.21 -13.69 3.32
C MET A 145 -3.72 -12.25 3.50
N VAL A 146 -3.51 -11.51 2.40
CA VAL A 146 -3.19 -10.06 2.46
C VAL A 146 -4.25 -9.30 3.23
N ASN A 147 -5.54 -9.53 2.91
CA ASN A 147 -6.65 -8.90 3.61
C ASN A 147 -6.59 -9.19 5.12
N ALA A 148 -6.48 -10.46 5.51
CA ALA A 148 -6.47 -10.87 6.92
C ALA A 148 -5.31 -10.24 7.71
N VAL A 149 -4.11 -10.24 7.13
CA VAL A 149 -2.90 -9.66 7.76
C VAL A 149 -3.05 -8.14 7.94
N LEU A 150 -3.45 -7.42 6.89
CA LEU A 150 -3.61 -5.98 6.96
C LEU A 150 -4.77 -5.57 7.87
N ASP A 151 -5.84 -6.34 7.93
CA ASP A 151 -6.94 -6.14 8.89
C ASP A 151 -6.47 -6.28 10.34
N GLN A 152 -5.65 -7.29 10.64
CA GLN A 152 -5.09 -7.51 11.98
C GLN A 152 -4.17 -6.34 12.39
N ILE A 153 -3.28 -5.91 11.48
CA ILE A 153 -2.41 -4.74 11.70
C ILE A 153 -3.25 -3.46 11.83
N GLY A 154 -4.30 -3.30 11.02
CA GLY A 154 -5.23 -2.18 11.08
C GLY A 154 -5.88 -2.07 12.46
N ARG A 155 -6.38 -3.17 13.02
CA ARG A 155 -6.93 -3.21 14.38
C ARG A 155 -5.93 -2.78 15.46
N GLN A 156 -4.64 -3.07 15.28
CA GLN A 156 -3.59 -2.68 16.22
C GLN A 156 -3.30 -1.16 16.21
N PHE A 157 -3.29 -0.52 15.04
CA PHE A 157 -2.93 0.91 14.91
C PHE A 157 -4.11 1.88 14.75
N ARG A 158 -5.29 1.37 14.41
CA ARG A 158 -6.50 2.10 14.02
C ARG A 158 -7.74 1.47 14.65
N GLY A 159 -7.64 0.94 15.87
CA GLY A 159 -8.69 0.13 16.50
C GLY A 159 -10.09 0.78 16.53
N ASP A 160 -10.15 2.11 16.57
CA ASP A 160 -11.37 2.92 16.46
C ASP A 160 -12.08 2.82 15.10
N GLU A 161 -11.33 2.61 14.02
CA GLU A 161 -11.86 2.47 12.65
C GLU A 161 -12.26 1.02 12.30
N PHE A 162 -11.73 0.05 13.05
CA PHE A 162 -11.97 -1.37 12.87
C PHE A 162 -12.94 -1.96 13.92
N GLY A 163 -13.46 -1.12 14.82
CA GLY A 163 -14.49 -1.49 15.81
C GLY A 163 -15.90 -1.55 15.23
N ARG A 164 -16.66 -2.59 15.64
CA ARG A 164 -18.03 -3.00 15.24
C ARG A 164 -18.13 -3.66 13.86
N GLY A 165 -18.00 -4.99 13.87
CA GLY A 165 -18.93 -5.91 13.20
C GLY A 165 -19.72 -6.63 14.29
#